data_AF-A0A965PT48-F1
#
_entry.id   AF-A0A965PT48-F1
#
_cell.length_a   1.000
_cell.length_b   1.000
_cell.length_c   1.000
_cell.angle_alpha   90.00
_cell.angle_beta   90.00
_cell.angle_gamma   90.00
#
_symmetry.space_group_name_H-M   'P 1'
#
loop_
_entity.id
_entity.type
_entity.pdbx_description
1 polymer ?
#
loop_
_entity_poly.entity_id
_entity_poly.type
_entity_poly.pdbx_seq_one_letter_code
_entity_poly.pdbx_strand_id
1 'polypeptide(L)'
;MNMDTLSIVEWGDEESLREFMFENGVQHKLFWEVLTDSGLKIPHYPLSDLDISNIDDWLQIHQVEHQAFAAALDLDNPFNMQDTDWRIESDFYDWIANHLSIHQRIASTLGL
;
A
#
# COMPACT_ATOMS: atom_id res chain seq x y z
N MET A 1 12.19 -6.98 -0.11
CA MET A 1 10.81 -6.66 -0.55
C MET A 1 10.49 -7.52 -1.75
N ASN A 2 9.27 -8.01 -1.82
CA ASN A 2 8.76 -8.78 -2.93
C ASN A 2 7.71 -7.95 -3.69
N MET A 3 8.16 -7.22 -4.71
CA MET A 3 7.27 -6.43 -5.56
C MET A 3 6.39 -7.32 -6.45
N ASP A 4 6.84 -8.55 -6.75
CA ASP A 4 6.07 -9.48 -7.57
C ASP A 4 4.79 -9.89 -6.84
N THR A 5 4.86 -10.19 -5.53
CA THR A 5 3.68 -10.49 -4.69
C THR A 5 2.66 -9.34 -4.67
N LEU A 6 3.10 -8.09 -4.80
CA LEU A 6 2.18 -6.95 -4.90
C LEU A 6 1.49 -6.82 -6.27
N SER A 7 1.95 -7.55 -7.28
CA SER A 7 1.50 -7.45 -8.67
C SER A 7 0.69 -8.63 -9.19
N ILE A 8 0.75 -9.78 -8.51
CA ILE A 8 0.16 -11.05 -8.97
C ILE A 8 -1.18 -11.39 -8.31
N VAL A 9 -1.74 -10.49 -7.50
CA VAL A 9 -3.04 -10.73 -6.85
C VAL A 9 -4.15 -10.80 -7.89
N GLU A 10 -4.98 -11.83 -7.79
CA GLU A 10 -6.08 -12.08 -8.71
C GLU A 10 -7.41 -11.59 -8.12
N TRP A 11 -8.25 -10.97 -8.94
CA TRP A 11 -9.53 -10.45 -8.48
C TRP A 11 -10.44 -11.60 -7.97
N GLY A 12 -10.88 -11.50 -6.72
CA GLY A 12 -11.74 -12.48 -6.08
C GLY A 12 -11.02 -13.72 -5.52
N ASP A 13 -9.69 -13.79 -5.63
CA ASP A 13 -8.90 -14.85 -4.99
C ASP A 13 -8.44 -14.43 -3.59
N GLU A 14 -9.01 -15.07 -2.57
CA GLU A 14 -8.67 -14.79 -1.17
C GLU A 14 -7.24 -15.19 -0.81
N GLU A 15 -6.66 -16.21 -1.45
CA GLU A 15 -5.32 -16.69 -1.11
C GLU A 15 -4.27 -15.69 -1.58
N SER A 16 -4.29 -15.30 -2.86
CA SER A 16 -3.37 -14.29 -3.37
C SER A 16 -3.59 -12.92 -2.70
N LEU A 17 -4.83 -12.57 -2.34
CA LEU A 17 -5.08 -11.36 -1.55
C LEU A 17 -4.41 -11.43 -0.18
N ARG A 18 -4.45 -12.56 0.54
CA ARG A 18 -3.76 -12.70 1.83
C ARG A 18 -2.25 -12.56 1.71
N GLU A 19 -1.66 -13.12 0.65
CA GLU A 19 -0.22 -12.98 0.38
C GLU A 19 0.14 -11.51 0.10
N PHE A 20 -0.67 -10.84 -0.72
CA PHE A 20 -0.57 -9.40 -0.97
C PHE A 20 -0.63 -8.61 0.34
N MET A 21 -1.62 -8.86 1.19
CA MET A 21 -1.80 -8.15 2.46
C MET A 21 -0.58 -8.29 3.37
N PHE A 22 -0.05 -9.50 3.49
CA PHE A 22 1.12 -9.77 4.31
C PHE A 22 2.34 -8.99 3.80
N GLU A 23 2.66 -9.11 2.50
CA GLU A 23 3.80 -8.40 1.92
C GLU A 23 3.61 -6.88 1.99
N ASN A 24 2.40 -6.39 1.73
CA ASN A 24 2.06 -4.97 1.89
C ASN A 24 2.37 -4.48 3.30
N GLY A 25 1.89 -5.18 4.33
CA GLY A 25 2.17 -4.82 5.73
C GLY A 25 3.66 -4.84 6.07
N VAL A 26 4.42 -5.81 5.54
CA VAL A 26 5.88 -5.88 5.72
C VAL A 26 6.57 -4.68 5.08
N GLN A 27 6.20 -4.31 3.85
CA GLN A 27 6.80 -3.16 3.16
C GLN A 27 6.48 -1.84 3.86
N HIS A 28 5.23 -1.64 4.26
CA HIS A 28 4.82 -0.43 5.02
C HIS A 28 5.59 -0.29 6.32
N LYS A 29 5.74 -1.38 7.07
CA LYS A 29 6.56 -1.40 8.29
C LYS A 29 8.02 -1.03 8.00
N LEU A 30 8.60 -1.57 6.93
CA LEU A 30 9.97 -1.25 6.53
C LEU A 30 10.12 0.24 6.16
N PHE A 31 9.20 0.79 5.37
CA PHE A 31 9.22 2.21 5.01
C PHE A 31 9.10 3.11 6.25
N TRP A 32 8.19 2.75 7.16
CA TRP A 32 8.02 3.43 8.44
C TRP A 32 9.28 3.38 9.30
N GLU A 33 9.94 2.21 9.41
CA GLU A 33 11.19 2.04 10.17
C GLU A 33 12.30 2.94 9.62
N VAL A 34 12.55 2.91 8.30
CA VAL A 34 13.60 3.73 7.68
C VAL A 34 13.35 5.22 7.90
N LEU A 35 12.10 5.68 7.71
CA LEU A 35 11.74 7.08 7.93
C LEU A 35 11.87 7.48 9.40
N THR A 36 11.44 6.61 10.32
CA THR A 36 11.52 6.88 11.76
C THR A 36 12.96 6.91 12.26
N ASP A 37 13.80 6.01 11.76
CA ASP A 37 15.24 5.99 12.06
C ASP A 37 15.97 7.25 11.55
N SER A 38 15.44 7.89 10.49
CA SER A 38 15.92 9.19 10.01
C SER A 38 15.42 10.39 10.85
N GLY A 39 14.60 10.15 11.87
CA GLY A 39 14.07 11.16 12.79
C GLY A 39 12.71 11.73 12.39
N LEU A 40 12.05 11.19 11.36
CA LEU A 40 10.72 11.60 10.94
C LEU A 40 9.63 10.90 11.78
N LYS A 41 8.50 11.56 11.98
CA LYS A 41 7.36 10.98 12.71
C LYS A 41 6.25 10.68 11.73
N ILE A 42 6.08 9.40 11.44
CA ILE A 42 5.11 8.90 10.47
C ILE A 42 4.07 8.03 11.20
N PRO A 43 2.76 8.18 10.94
CA PRO A 43 1.77 7.26 11.47
C PRO A 43 2.02 5.83 10.95
N HIS A 44 1.69 4.83 11.76
CA HIS A 44 1.74 3.44 11.37
C HIS A 44 0.50 2.70 11.87
N TYR A 45 -0.07 1.88 11.00
CA TYR A 45 -1.30 1.13 11.14
C TYR A 45 -1.08 -0.33 10.72
N PRO A 46 -1.84 -1.27 11.27
CA PRO A 46 -1.76 -2.67 10.88
C PRO A 46 -2.40 -2.87 9.50
N LEU A 47 -1.59 -2.94 8.45
CA LEU A 47 -2.06 -3.12 7.06
C LEU A 47 -1.99 -4.56 6.56
N SER A 48 -1.55 -5.50 7.40
CA SER A 48 -1.49 -6.93 7.04
C SER A 48 -2.80 -7.68 7.27
N ASP A 49 -3.79 -7.05 7.92
CA ASP A 49 -5.07 -7.65 8.27
C ASP A 49 -6.19 -6.85 7.60
N LEU A 50 -6.93 -7.51 6.70
CA LEU A 50 -8.03 -6.92 5.95
C LEU A 50 -9.33 -7.63 6.34
N ASP A 51 -10.29 -6.85 6.80
CA ASP A 51 -11.68 -7.30 6.82
C ASP A 51 -12.31 -7.03 5.45
N ILE A 52 -12.41 -8.05 4.61
CA ILE A 52 -13.01 -7.96 3.27
C ILE A 52 -14.46 -7.47 3.34
N SER A 53 -15.16 -7.68 4.46
CA SER A 53 -16.53 -7.17 4.63
C SER A 53 -16.60 -5.65 4.84
N ASN A 54 -15.46 -5.01 5.13
CA ASN A 54 -15.32 -3.58 5.38
C ASN A 54 -13.98 -3.05 4.86
N ILE A 55 -13.78 -3.14 3.55
CA ILE A 55 -12.54 -2.73 2.89
C ILE A 55 -12.25 -1.23 2.99
N ASP A 56 -13.29 -0.39 3.08
CA ASP A 56 -13.17 1.06 3.08
C ASP A 56 -12.34 1.59 4.27
N ASP A 57 -12.44 0.93 5.43
CA ASP A 57 -11.63 1.26 6.60
C ASP A 57 -10.15 0.99 6.34
N TRP A 58 -9.83 -0.15 5.72
CA TRP A 58 -8.46 -0.49 5.35
C TRP A 58 -7.92 0.47 4.29
N LEU A 59 -8.69 0.78 3.24
CA LEU A 59 -8.31 1.75 2.22
C LEU A 59 -8.05 3.14 2.83
N GLN A 60 -8.85 3.55 3.83
CA GLN A 60 -8.68 4.83 4.50
C GLN A 60 -7.35 4.92 5.25
N ILE A 61 -7.05 3.94 6.10
CA ILE A 61 -5.80 3.96 6.89
C ILE A 61 -4.58 3.78 5.99
N HIS A 62 -4.71 2.97 4.94
CA HIS A 62 -3.66 2.75 3.95
C HIS A 62 -3.31 4.04 3.20
N GLN A 63 -4.33 4.79 2.78
CA GLN A 63 -4.15 6.09 2.15
C GLN A 63 -3.47 7.12 3.06
N VAL A 64 -3.81 7.13 4.36
CA VAL A 64 -3.18 8.04 5.32
C VAL A 64 -1.68 7.77 5.43
N GLU A 65 -1.25 6.51 5.45
CA GLU A 65 0.19 6.19 5.43
C GLU A 65 0.86 6.63 4.13
N HIS A 66 0.27 6.34 2.98
CA HIS A 66 0.84 6.77 1.70
C HIS A 66 0.96 8.28 1.60
N GLN A 67 -0.03 9.03 2.08
CA GLN A 67 0.04 10.50 2.17
C GLN A 67 1.20 10.95 3.05
N ALA A 68 1.43 10.28 4.18
CA ALA A 68 2.52 10.61 5.08
C ALA A 68 3.89 10.26 4.49
N PHE A 69 4.03 9.10 3.82
CA PHE A 69 5.25 8.73 3.10
C PHE A 69 5.55 9.70 1.97
N ALA A 70 4.53 10.04 1.16
CA ALA A 70 4.70 10.98 0.05
C ALA A 70 5.13 12.37 0.54
N ALA A 71 4.52 12.87 1.61
CA ALA A 71 4.91 14.14 2.21
C ALA A 71 6.33 14.10 2.81
N ALA A 72 6.73 12.98 3.41
CA ALA A 72 8.05 12.80 3.98
C ALA A 72 9.17 12.71 2.93
N LEU A 73 8.83 12.18 1.75
CA LEU A 73 9.77 11.91 0.66
C LEU A 73 9.70 12.92 -0.49
N ASP A 74 8.88 13.97 -0.36
CA ASP A 74 8.61 14.95 -1.40
C ASP A 74 8.16 14.31 -2.72
N LEU A 75 7.29 13.30 -2.63
CA LEU A 75 6.70 12.61 -3.77
C LEU A 75 5.32 13.15 -4.08
N ASP A 76 4.97 13.23 -5.37
CA ASP A 76 3.57 13.35 -5.78
C ASP A 76 2.77 12.17 -5.22
N ASN A 77 1.58 12.47 -4.70
CA ASN A 77 0.60 11.47 -4.26
C ASN A 77 -0.49 11.32 -5.33
N PRO A 78 -0.35 10.37 -6.28
CA PRO A 78 -1.04 10.47 -7.55
C PRO A 78 -2.50 10.00 -7.52
N PHE A 79 -2.99 9.34 -6.47
CA PHE A 79 -4.37 8.88 -6.44
C PHE A 79 -4.98 8.79 -5.03
N ASN A 80 -6.29 8.91 -4.99
CA ASN A 80 -7.13 8.68 -3.82
C ASN A 80 -7.58 7.21 -3.88
N MET A 81 -7.14 6.40 -2.93
CA MET A 81 -7.46 4.96 -2.86
C MET A 81 -8.96 4.71 -2.69
N GLN A 82 -9.69 5.69 -2.15
CA GLN A 82 -11.15 5.64 -2.00
C GLN A 82 -11.93 5.83 -3.31
N ASP A 83 -11.26 6.22 -4.40
CA ASP A 83 -11.92 6.42 -5.70
C ASP A 83 -12.10 5.10 -6.47
N THR A 84 -11.54 3.98 -5.96
CA THR A 84 -11.59 2.67 -6.61
C THR A 84 -12.69 1.79 -6.01
N ASP A 85 -13.53 1.20 -6.85
CA ASP A 85 -14.46 0.15 -6.42
C ASP A 85 -13.86 -1.25 -6.62
N TRP A 86 -13.35 -1.88 -5.56
CA TRP A 86 -12.77 -3.22 -5.62
C TRP A 86 -13.78 -4.33 -6.01
N ARG A 87 -15.09 -4.01 -6.05
CA ARG A 87 -16.12 -4.93 -6.56
C ARG A 87 -16.17 -4.97 -8.09
N ILE A 88 -15.44 -4.08 -8.76
CA ILE A 88 -15.30 -4.03 -10.21
C ILE A 88 -13.87 -4.49 -10.55
N GLU A 89 -13.77 -5.59 -11.30
CA GLU A 89 -12.47 -6.23 -11.63
C GLU A 89 -11.48 -5.27 -12.32
N SER A 90 -11.94 -4.43 -13.24
CA SER A 90 -11.07 -3.45 -13.91
C SER A 90 -10.49 -2.44 -12.91
N ASP A 91 -11.32 -1.93 -12.02
CA ASP A 91 -10.93 -0.91 -11.05
C ASP A 91 -9.95 -1.51 -10.05
N PHE A 92 -10.17 -2.77 -9.63
CA PHE A 92 -9.22 -3.51 -8.80
C PHE A 92 -7.83 -3.59 -9.44
N TYR A 93 -7.73 -3.98 -10.72
CA TYR A 93 -6.42 -4.06 -11.38
C TYR A 93 -5.78 -2.69 -11.63
N ASP A 94 -6.58 -1.66 -11.91
CA ASP A 94 -6.09 -0.28 -11.97
C ASP A 94 -5.52 0.16 -10.62
N TRP A 95 -6.17 -0.21 -9.52
CA TRP A 95 -5.68 0.06 -8.17
C TRP A 95 -4.39 -0.68 -7.87
N ILE A 96 -4.27 -1.97 -8.23
CA ILE A 96 -3.04 -2.75 -8.05
C ILE A 96 -1.87 -2.12 -8.81
N ALA A 97 -2.08 -1.70 -10.05
CA ALA A 97 -1.05 -1.05 -10.85
C ALA A 97 -0.57 0.28 -10.21
N ASN A 98 -1.52 1.10 -9.74
CA ASN A 98 -1.21 2.37 -9.09
C ASN A 98 -0.53 2.16 -7.72
N HIS A 99 -0.99 1.19 -6.93
CA HIS A 99 -0.41 0.80 -5.64
C HIS A 99 1.04 0.35 -5.80
N LEU A 100 1.30 -0.58 -6.71
CA LEU A 100 2.65 -1.08 -7.00
C LEU A 100 3.60 0.06 -7.42
N SER A 101 3.13 0.97 -8.27
CA SER A 101 3.90 2.13 -8.72
C SER A 101 4.34 3.01 -7.56
N ILE A 102 3.47 3.26 -6.58
CA ILE A 102 3.83 4.04 -5.39
C ILE A 102 4.86 3.28 -4.54
N HIS A 103 4.69 1.99 -4.32
CA HIS A 103 5.65 1.17 -3.56
C HIS A 103 7.04 1.22 -4.19
N GLN A 104 7.13 1.10 -5.52
CA GLN A 104 8.38 1.19 -6.26
C GLN A 104 9.03 2.58 -6.12
N ARG A 105 8.24 3.65 -6.18
CA ARG A 105 8.75 5.03 -6.00
C ARG A 105 9.27 5.27 -4.58
N ILE A 106 8.53 4.81 -3.56
CA ILE A 106 8.95 4.91 -2.16
C ILE A 106 10.25 4.12 -1.94
N ALA A 107 10.28 2.85 -2.35
CA ALA A 107 11.46 1.99 -2.24
C ALA A 107 12.69 2.63 -2.92
N SER A 108 12.53 3.09 -4.17
CA SER A 108 13.61 3.74 -4.91
C SER A 108 14.11 5.01 -4.22
N THR A 109 13.23 5.80 -3.60
CA THR A 109 13.61 7.05 -2.91
C THR A 109 14.33 6.76 -1.59
N LEU A 110 13.95 5.68 -0.91
CA LEU A 110 14.61 5.21 0.31
C LEU A 110 15.89 4.41 0.05
N GLY A 111 16.16 4.02 -1.20
CA GLY A 111 17.31 3.18 -1.56
C GLY A 111 17.18 1.72 -1.13
N LEU A 112 15.95 1.19 -1.14
CA LEU A 112 15.59 -0.18 -0.75
C LEU A 112 15.40 -1.13 -1.94
#